data_AF-K2E3L5-F1
#
_entry.id   AF-K2E3L5-F1
#
_cell.length_a   1.000
_cell.length_b   1.000
_cell.length_c   1.000
_cell.angle_alpha   90.00
_cell.angle_beta   90.00
_cell.angle_gamma   90.00
#
_symmetry.space_group_name_H-M   'P 1'
#
loop_
_entity.id
_entity.type
_entity.pdbx_description
1 polymer ?
#
loop_
_entity_poly.entity_id
_entity_poly.type
_entity_poly.pdbx_seq_one_letter_code
_entity_poly.pdbx_strand_id
1 'polypeptide(L)'
;MSETPNWDLIIFLVGLLVLLVLFWLGLRLFPRVRAWFEHFIAKTVTDVVNNFWEQQSKRIQDSRRQKDKKKKQENDTKAKETLANGIILDTSILIDGRIIDIVKTGFITSTLIIPQAVLNELHLISDNDDKLKREKGRRGLDIVKDLKGVTKVIVFSNGKGKKGNGQLETETDKELLNITKRFKIRLMTLDFNLNKMAVAMGIKVLNINELSNAVKPVLLPGEEMTVRVVHEGKEKSQGVGYLPDGTMIVVEGAKDFVGADVMAKVSRVIQTNAGKMVFCGMVKS
;
A
#
# COMPACT_ATOMS: atom_id res chain seq x y z
N MET A 1 30.20 -91.16 -79.10
CA MET A 1 30.67 -89.83 -78.68
C MET A 1 29.88 -89.44 -77.43
N SER A 2 30.50 -89.53 -76.26
CA SER A 2 29.91 -89.08 -75.00
C SER A 2 30.75 -87.90 -74.51
N GLU A 3 30.21 -86.69 -74.65
CA GLU A 3 30.84 -85.47 -74.13
C GLU A 3 30.87 -85.54 -72.60
N THR A 4 32.06 -85.51 -72.01
CA THR A 4 32.23 -85.42 -70.56
C THR A 4 31.98 -83.98 -70.10
N PRO A 5 31.24 -83.73 -69.00
CA PRO A 5 30.97 -82.39 -68.52
C PRO A 5 32.27 -81.65 -68.15
N ASN A 6 32.40 -80.40 -68.60
CA ASN A 6 33.52 -79.52 -68.27
C ASN A 6 33.33 -78.94 -66.85
N TRP A 7 33.86 -79.61 -65.83
CA TRP A 7 33.71 -79.26 -64.43
C TRP A 7 34.27 -77.88 -64.05
N ASP A 8 35.32 -77.42 -64.74
CA ASP A 8 35.90 -76.09 -64.51
C ASP A 8 34.92 -74.97 -64.85
N LEU A 9 34.11 -75.17 -65.90
CA LEU A 9 33.05 -74.24 -66.29
C LEU A 9 31.93 -74.18 -65.24
N ILE A 10 31.58 -75.32 -64.65
CA ILE A 10 30.54 -75.41 -63.61
C ILE A 10 30.99 -74.69 -62.35
N ILE A 11 32.23 -74.90 -61.90
CA ILE A 11 32.80 -74.24 -60.72
C ILE A 11 32.86 -72.73 -60.92
N PHE A 12 33.26 -72.26 -62.10
CA PHE A 12 33.27 -70.84 -62.45
C PHE A 12 31.87 -70.22 -62.41
N LEU A 13 30.87 -70.90 -62.99
CA LEU A 13 29.48 -70.42 -63.01
C LEU A 13 28.86 -70.38 -61.61
N VAL A 14 29.15 -71.37 -60.76
CA VAL A 14 28.69 -71.38 -59.36
C VAL A 14 29.34 -70.25 -58.57
N GLY A 15 30.65 -70.03 -58.74
CA GLY A 15 31.37 -68.91 -58.09
C GLY A 15 30.81 -67.55 -58.51
N LEU A 16 30.53 -67.37 -59.81
CA LEU A 16 29.91 -66.16 -60.34
C LEU A 16 28.50 -65.95 -59.76
N LEU A 17 27.70 -67.02 -59.65
CA LEU A 17 26.35 -66.96 -59.10
C LEU A 17 26.36 -66.60 -57.61
N VAL A 18 27.29 -67.13 -56.82
CA VAL A 18 27.45 -66.75 -55.41
C VAL A 18 27.83 -65.27 -55.28
N LEU A 19 28.77 -64.78 -56.10
CA LEU A 19 29.12 -63.36 -56.14
C LEU A 19 27.93 -62.47 -56.51
N LEU A 20 27.13 -62.86 -57.51
CA LEU A 20 25.93 -62.14 -57.91
C LEU A 20 24.85 -62.13 -56.81
N VAL A 21 24.67 -63.25 -56.11
CA VAL A 21 23.73 -63.35 -54.99
C VAL A 21 24.19 -62.48 -53.81
N LEU A 22 25.48 -62.52 -53.45
CA LEU A 22 26.04 -61.68 -52.40
C LEU A 22 25.97 -60.19 -52.78
N PHE A 23 26.21 -59.85 -54.04
CA PHE A 23 26.09 -58.49 -54.55
C PHE A 23 24.64 -58.01 -54.54
N TRP A 24 23.69 -58.84 -54.96
CA TRP A 24 22.25 -58.54 -54.91
C TRP A 24 21.73 -58.39 -53.48
N LEU A 25 22.20 -59.26 -52.57
CA LEU A 25 21.87 -59.18 -51.14
C LEU A 25 22.48 -57.92 -50.52
N GLY A 26 23.71 -57.57 -50.89
CA GLY A 26 24.38 -56.32 -50.50
C GLY A 26 23.60 -55.09 -50.97
N LEU A 27 23.19 -55.05 -52.23
CA LEU A 27 22.36 -53.98 -52.79
C LEU A 27 20.99 -53.86 -52.11
N ARG A 28 20.43 -54.96 -51.59
CA ARG A 28 19.14 -54.96 -50.90
C ARG A 28 19.24 -54.59 -49.42
N LEU A 29 20.35 -54.96 -48.77
CA LEU A 29 20.60 -54.68 -47.36
C LEU A 29 21.18 -53.28 -47.14
N PHE A 30 22.02 -52.80 -48.05
CA PHE A 30 22.68 -51.50 -47.92
C PHE A 30 21.71 -50.32 -47.74
N PRO A 31 20.59 -50.20 -48.49
CA PRO A 31 19.62 -49.12 -48.29
C PRO A 31 18.95 -49.20 -46.91
N ARG A 32 18.69 -50.41 -46.40
CA ARG A 32 18.07 -50.62 -45.08
C ARG A 32 19.03 -50.28 -43.94
N VAL A 33 20.29 -50.71 -44.05
CA VAL A 33 21.33 -50.40 -43.06
C VAL A 33 21.62 -48.90 -43.05
N ARG A 34 21.70 -48.28 -44.24
CA ARG A 34 21.88 -46.83 -44.38
C ARG A 34 20.72 -46.06 -43.77
N ALA A 35 19.47 -46.42 -44.08
CA ALA A 35 18.29 -45.77 -43.51
C ALA A 35 18.21 -45.93 -41.98
N TRP A 36 18.54 -47.11 -41.46
CA TRP A 36 18.63 -47.34 -40.01
C TRP A 36 19.70 -46.45 -39.37
N PHE A 37 20.88 -46.36 -39.98
CA PHE A 37 21.97 -45.55 -39.48
C PHE A 37 21.66 -44.04 -39.53
N GLU A 38 21.07 -43.56 -40.63
CA GLU A 38 20.60 -42.17 -40.76
C GLU A 38 19.57 -41.83 -39.68
N HIS A 39 18.61 -42.72 -39.39
CA HIS A 39 17.61 -42.50 -38.35
C HIS A 39 18.22 -42.54 -36.94
N PHE A 40 19.18 -43.44 -36.69
CA PHE A 40 19.88 -43.54 -35.41
C PHE A 40 20.72 -42.29 -35.10
N ILE A 41 21.49 -41.81 -36.08
CA ILE A 41 22.29 -40.59 -35.94
C ILE A 41 21.38 -39.37 -35.79
N ALA A 42 20.36 -39.23 -36.64
CA ALA A 42 19.42 -38.12 -36.56
C ALA A 42 18.73 -38.05 -35.20
N LYS A 43 18.27 -39.19 -34.67
CA LYS A 43 17.62 -39.28 -33.36
C LYS A 43 18.59 -38.92 -32.22
N THR A 44 19.79 -39.49 -32.23
CA THR A 44 20.81 -39.24 -31.19
C THR A 44 21.26 -37.79 -31.17
N VAL A 45 21.52 -37.19 -32.34
CA VAL A 45 21.90 -35.78 -32.45
C VAL A 45 20.76 -34.89 -31.98
N THR A 46 19.52 -35.17 -32.39
CA THR A 46 18.34 -34.38 -31.99
C THR A 46 18.10 -34.45 -30.48
N ASP A 47 18.22 -35.63 -29.87
CA ASP A 47 18.04 -35.82 -28.43
C ASP A 47 19.13 -35.11 -27.61
N VAL A 48 20.40 -35.18 -28.04
CA VAL A 48 21.52 -34.48 -27.39
C VAL A 48 21.37 -32.96 -27.51
N VAL A 49 20.99 -32.47 -28.69
CA VAL A 49 20.78 -31.03 -28.95
C VAL A 49 19.60 -30.51 -28.13
N ASN A 50 18.46 -31.21 -28.12
CA ASN A 50 17.28 -30.82 -27.34
C ASN A 50 17.57 -30.79 -25.83
N ASN A 51 18.22 -31.84 -25.30
CA ASN A 51 18.59 -31.89 -23.89
C ASN A 51 19.58 -30.78 -23.51
N PHE A 52 20.53 -30.44 -24.40
CA PHE A 52 21.45 -29.34 -24.19
C PHE A 52 20.73 -27.99 -24.19
N TRP A 53 19.83 -27.74 -25.14
CA TRP A 53 19.05 -26.50 -25.20
C TRP A 53 18.08 -26.34 -24.02
N GLU A 54 17.41 -27.41 -23.58
CA GLU A 54 16.56 -27.38 -22.37
C GLU A 54 17.38 -27.07 -21.11
N GLN A 55 18.57 -27.67 -20.98
CA GLN A 55 19.41 -27.45 -19.81
C GLN A 55 19.98 -26.02 -19.78
N GLN A 56 20.39 -25.48 -20.94
CA GLN A 56 20.86 -24.10 -21.03
C GLN A 56 19.73 -23.09 -20.82
N SER A 57 18.54 -23.33 -21.40
CA SER A 57 17.38 -22.43 -21.22
C SER A 57 16.90 -22.38 -19.76
N LYS A 58 16.85 -23.51 -19.05
CA LYS A 58 16.56 -23.54 -17.60
C LYS A 58 17.60 -22.75 -16.79
N ARG A 59 18.89 -22.96 -17.03
CA ARG A 59 19.98 -22.22 -16.33
C ARG A 59 19.89 -20.71 -16.58
N ILE A 60 19.60 -20.29 -17.81
CA ILE A 60 19.41 -18.88 -18.16
C ILE A 60 18.16 -18.31 -17.47
N GLN A 61 17.06 -19.05 -17.43
CA GLN A 61 15.83 -18.61 -16.78
C GLN A 61 15.97 -18.51 -15.25
N ASP A 62 16.65 -19.48 -14.63
CA ASP A 62 16.87 -19.50 -13.18
C ASP A 62 17.84 -18.40 -12.73
N SER A 63 18.91 -18.14 -13.49
CA SER A 63 19.82 -17.03 -13.21
C SER A 63 19.13 -15.65 -13.34
N ARG A 64 18.23 -15.48 -14.32
CA ARG A 64 17.37 -14.29 -14.43
C ARG A 64 16.44 -14.17 -13.23
N ARG A 65 15.73 -15.25 -12.86
CA ARG A 65 14.84 -15.28 -11.67
C ARG A 65 15.59 -14.96 -10.38
N GLN A 66 16.80 -15.48 -10.19
CA GLN A 66 17.62 -15.20 -9.02
C GLN A 66 18.08 -13.74 -9.00
N LYS A 67 18.53 -13.19 -10.14
CA LYS A 67 18.87 -11.75 -10.26
C LYS A 67 17.66 -10.86 -9.96
N ASP A 68 16.49 -11.20 -10.47
CA ASP A 68 15.26 -10.44 -10.25
C ASP A 68 14.81 -10.49 -8.79
N LYS A 69 14.90 -11.67 -8.14
CA LYS A 69 14.64 -11.82 -6.70
C LYS A 69 15.61 -10.98 -5.87
N LYS A 70 16.90 -11.02 -6.17
CA LYS A 70 17.93 -10.28 -5.44
C LYS A 70 17.73 -8.76 -5.59
N LYS A 71 17.50 -8.27 -6.82
CA LYS A 71 17.16 -6.86 -7.10
C LYS A 71 15.89 -6.42 -6.37
N LYS A 72 14.86 -7.25 -6.36
CA LYS A 72 13.61 -6.94 -5.64
C LYS A 72 13.82 -6.83 -4.14
N GLN A 73 14.64 -7.71 -3.58
CA GLN A 73 14.98 -7.70 -2.15
C GLN A 73 15.81 -6.46 -1.77
N GLU A 74 16.82 -6.10 -2.57
CA GLU A 74 17.61 -4.88 -2.40
C GLU A 74 16.74 -3.61 -2.46
N ASN A 75 15.84 -3.53 -3.45
CA ASN A 75 14.90 -2.42 -3.57
C ASN A 75 13.94 -2.33 -2.37
N ASP A 76 13.48 -3.46 -1.84
CA ASP A 76 12.58 -3.49 -0.70
C ASP A 76 13.28 -3.03 0.59
N THR A 77 14.52 -3.47 0.80
CA THR A 77 15.35 -3.01 1.93
C THR A 77 15.57 -1.51 1.86
N LYS A 78 15.96 -0.99 0.69
CA LYS A 78 16.19 0.45 0.48
C LYS A 78 14.90 1.26 0.67
N ALA A 79 13.77 0.76 0.18
CA ALA A 79 12.47 1.40 0.38
C ALA A 79 12.09 1.43 1.87
N LYS A 80 12.33 0.34 2.59
CA LYS A 80 12.04 0.25 4.02
C LYS A 80 12.90 1.19 4.86
N GLU A 81 14.18 1.35 4.52
CA GLU A 81 15.05 2.36 5.14
C GLU A 81 14.57 3.78 4.83
N THR A 82 14.20 4.04 3.59
CA THR A 82 13.73 5.36 3.15
C THR A 82 12.41 5.77 3.82
N LEU A 83 11.51 4.81 4.04
CA LEU A 83 10.19 5.02 4.65
C LEU A 83 10.21 4.83 6.17
N ALA A 84 11.34 4.44 6.76
CA ALA A 84 11.45 4.16 8.18
C ALA A 84 10.94 5.35 9.00
N ASN A 85 10.15 5.06 10.04
CA ASN A 85 9.51 6.06 10.92
C ASN A 85 8.56 7.04 10.21
N GLY A 86 8.24 6.83 8.94
CA GLY A 86 7.33 7.68 8.19
C GLY A 86 5.89 7.65 8.71
N ILE A 87 5.12 8.63 8.26
CA ILE A 87 3.69 8.73 8.49
C ILE A 87 3.01 8.75 7.12
N ILE A 88 2.17 7.75 6.85
CA ILE A 88 1.37 7.71 5.63
C ILE A 88 0.10 8.54 5.81
N LEU A 89 -0.28 9.30 4.79
CA LEU A 89 -1.45 10.16 4.79
C LEU A 89 -2.52 9.61 3.85
N ASP A 90 -3.78 9.73 4.25
CA ASP A 90 -4.94 9.46 3.41
C ASP A 90 -5.53 10.75 2.80
N THR A 91 -6.58 10.57 1.98
CA THR A 91 -7.30 11.67 1.34
C THR A 91 -8.00 12.58 2.36
N SER A 92 -8.53 12.02 3.46
CA SER A 92 -9.27 12.78 4.47
C SER A 92 -8.40 13.82 5.19
N ILE A 93 -7.17 13.47 5.54
CA ILE A 93 -6.20 14.38 6.18
C ILE A 93 -5.78 15.51 5.24
N LEU A 94 -5.59 15.19 3.96
CA LEU A 94 -5.18 16.19 2.96
C LEU A 94 -6.31 17.19 2.69
N ILE A 95 -7.57 16.74 2.65
CA ILE A 95 -8.71 17.64 2.48
C ILE A 95 -8.94 18.53 3.72
N ASP A 96 -8.78 17.99 4.93
CA ASP A 96 -8.89 18.77 6.18
C ASP A 96 -7.79 19.84 6.30
N GLY A 97 -6.54 19.48 5.99
CA GLY A 97 -5.44 20.43 5.83
C GLY A 97 -4.79 20.93 7.13
N ARG A 98 -5.35 20.69 8.32
CA ARG A 98 -4.74 21.10 9.61
C ARG A 98 -3.36 20.50 9.85
N ILE A 99 -3.01 19.44 9.12
CA ILE A 99 -1.69 18.83 9.13
C ILE A 99 -0.56 19.83 8.81
N ILE A 100 -0.80 20.83 7.95
CA ILE A 100 0.23 21.83 7.61
C ILE A 100 0.66 22.61 8.87
N ASP A 101 -0.31 23.12 9.61
CA ASP A 101 -0.03 23.93 10.80
C ASP A 101 0.62 23.07 11.89
N ILE A 102 0.17 21.83 12.05
CA ILE A 102 0.80 20.88 12.99
C ILE A 102 2.25 20.59 12.60
N VAL A 103 2.56 20.45 11.31
CA VAL A 103 3.95 20.27 10.85
C VAL A 103 4.78 21.54 11.10
N LYS A 104 4.24 22.73 10.80
CA LYS A 104 4.92 24.02 11.03
C LYS A 104 5.26 24.26 12.50
N THR A 105 4.42 23.78 13.43
CA THR A 105 4.71 23.87 14.88
C THR A 105 5.85 22.96 15.35
N GLY A 106 6.30 22.01 14.53
CA GLY A 106 7.38 21.07 14.86
C GLY A 106 6.94 19.83 15.63
N PHE A 107 5.64 19.64 15.91
CA PHE A 107 5.13 18.43 16.57
C PHE A 107 5.24 17.17 15.68
N ILE A 108 5.27 17.33 14.36
CA ILE A 108 5.44 16.24 13.40
C ILE A 108 6.71 16.47 12.59
N THR A 109 7.78 15.76 12.95
CA THR A 109 9.10 15.81 12.30
C THR A 109 9.35 14.63 11.35
N SER A 110 8.43 13.66 11.31
CA SER A 110 8.58 12.44 10.52
C SER A 110 8.34 12.70 9.04
N THR A 111 9.00 11.90 8.17
CA THR A 111 8.75 11.96 6.71
C THR A 111 7.29 11.63 6.41
N LEU A 112 6.61 12.49 5.66
CA LEU A 112 5.24 12.27 5.23
C LEU A 112 5.24 11.45 3.94
N ILE A 113 4.39 10.44 3.89
CA ILE A 113 4.29 9.51 2.77
C ILE A 113 2.89 9.64 2.18
N ILE A 114 2.83 9.97 0.89
CA ILE A 114 1.56 10.12 0.17
C ILE A 114 1.52 9.06 -0.93
N PRO A 115 0.62 8.07 -0.85
CA PRO A 115 0.49 7.08 -1.91
C PRO A 115 0.02 7.72 -3.21
N GLN A 116 0.46 7.15 -4.34
CA GLN A 116 -0.04 7.56 -5.65
C GLN A 116 -1.57 7.38 -5.76
N ALA A 117 -2.13 6.35 -5.12
CA ALA A 117 -3.58 6.11 -5.09
C ALA A 117 -4.35 7.30 -4.47
N VAL A 118 -3.84 7.86 -3.37
CA VAL A 118 -4.43 9.04 -2.71
C VAL A 118 -4.40 10.27 -3.63
N LEU A 119 -3.30 10.48 -4.36
CA LEU A 119 -3.23 11.58 -5.34
C LEU A 119 -4.23 11.38 -6.48
N ASN A 120 -4.37 10.15 -6.97
CA ASN A 120 -5.32 9.83 -8.03
C ASN A 120 -6.78 10.02 -7.56
N GLU A 121 -7.09 9.64 -6.32
CA GLU A 121 -8.39 9.87 -5.71
C GLU A 121 -8.70 11.36 -5.57
N LEU A 122 -7.75 12.16 -5.06
CA LEU A 122 -7.89 13.62 -5.00
C LEU A 122 -8.14 14.25 -6.37
N HIS A 123 -7.41 13.79 -7.40
CA HIS A 123 -7.64 14.22 -8.78
C HIS A 123 -9.06 13.88 -9.26
N LEU A 124 -9.52 12.65 -9.04
CA LEU A 124 -10.87 12.22 -9.41
C LEU A 124 -11.95 13.03 -8.68
N ILE A 125 -11.74 13.32 -7.39
CA ILE A 125 -12.62 14.20 -6.61
C ILE A 125 -12.61 15.63 -7.18
N SER A 126 -11.46 16.12 -7.65
CA SER A 126 -11.30 17.46 -8.24
C SER A 126 -11.96 17.62 -9.61
N ASP A 127 -12.21 16.52 -10.32
CA ASP A 127 -12.92 16.49 -11.60
C ASP A 127 -14.40 16.11 -11.45
N ASN A 128 -14.90 15.99 -10.21
CA ASN A 128 -16.30 15.65 -9.95
C ASN A 128 -17.26 16.78 -10.39
N ASP A 129 -18.45 16.43 -10.88
CA ASP A 129 -19.49 17.38 -11.27
C ASP A 129 -19.99 18.22 -10.08
N ASP A 130 -20.04 17.62 -8.89
CA ASP A 130 -20.40 18.30 -7.65
C ASP A 130 -19.34 19.35 -7.28
N LYS A 131 -19.77 20.62 -7.22
CA LYS A 131 -18.91 21.77 -6.91
C LYS A 131 -18.20 21.62 -5.56
N LEU A 132 -18.88 21.15 -4.52
CA LEU A 132 -18.30 21.02 -3.19
C LEU A 132 -17.26 19.91 -3.16
N LYS A 133 -17.53 18.78 -3.82
CA LYS A 133 -16.52 17.71 -3.96
C LYS A 133 -15.31 18.20 -4.74
N ARG A 134 -15.52 18.88 -5.86
CA ARG A 134 -14.46 19.48 -6.67
C ARG A 134 -13.58 20.45 -5.89
N GLU A 135 -14.17 21.35 -5.11
CA GLU A 135 -13.43 22.27 -4.24
C GLU A 135 -12.60 21.54 -3.18
N LYS A 136 -13.15 20.47 -2.57
CA LYS A 136 -12.41 19.62 -1.62
C LYS A 136 -11.21 18.93 -2.28
N GLY A 137 -11.38 18.36 -3.48
CA GLY A 137 -10.31 17.70 -4.22
C GLY A 137 -9.17 18.65 -4.56
N ARG A 138 -9.50 19.85 -5.09
CA ARG A 138 -8.53 20.92 -5.36
C ARG A 138 -7.78 21.36 -4.11
N ARG A 139 -8.51 21.61 -3.02
CA ARG A 139 -7.92 21.92 -1.72
C ARG A 139 -6.93 20.84 -1.28
N GLY A 140 -7.29 19.55 -1.38
CA GLY A 140 -6.38 18.47 -1.02
C GLY A 140 -5.09 18.48 -1.82
N LEU A 141 -5.15 18.75 -3.14
CA LEU A 141 -3.96 18.90 -3.99
C LEU A 141 -3.12 20.13 -3.61
N ASP A 142 -3.75 21.25 -3.25
CA ASP A 142 -3.04 22.43 -2.76
C ASP A 142 -2.30 22.13 -1.44
N ILE A 143 -2.94 21.41 -0.51
CA ILE A 143 -2.32 20.97 0.74
C ILE A 143 -1.10 20.07 0.46
N VAL A 144 -1.15 19.18 -0.53
CA VAL A 144 0.01 18.38 -0.94
C VAL A 144 1.17 19.26 -1.41
N LYS A 145 0.88 20.30 -2.19
CA LYS A 145 1.89 21.25 -2.67
C LYS A 145 2.53 22.01 -1.50
N ASP A 146 1.73 22.50 -0.58
CA ASP A 146 2.20 23.25 0.59
C ASP A 146 3.03 22.37 1.54
N LEU A 147 2.61 21.12 1.76
CA LEU A 147 3.35 20.15 2.57
C LEU A 147 4.77 19.90 2.00
N LYS A 148 4.91 19.82 0.67
CA LYS A 148 6.21 19.69 0.01
C LYS A 148 7.13 20.91 0.23
N GLY A 149 6.55 22.08 0.49
CA GLY A 149 7.30 23.31 0.79
C GLY A 149 7.79 23.40 2.24
N VAL A 150 7.14 22.68 3.18
CA VAL A 150 7.45 22.79 4.62
C VAL A 150 8.13 21.56 5.22
N THR A 151 8.00 20.38 4.60
CA THR A 151 8.59 19.14 5.12
C THR A 151 8.94 18.15 4.02
N LYS A 152 9.67 17.10 4.38
CA LYS A 152 10.00 16.00 3.47
C LYS A 152 8.76 15.16 3.20
N VAL A 153 8.29 15.22 1.95
CA VAL A 153 7.18 14.41 1.45
C VAL A 153 7.70 13.42 0.41
N ILE A 154 7.37 12.14 0.57
CA ILE A 154 7.66 11.07 -0.39
C ILE A 154 6.34 10.64 -1.03
N VAL A 155 6.27 10.74 -2.36
CA VAL A 155 5.20 10.11 -3.13
C VAL A 155 5.57 8.65 -3.33
N PHE A 156 4.78 7.73 -2.78
CA PHE A 156 5.05 6.29 -2.85
C PHE A 156 4.10 5.60 -3.82
N SER A 157 4.67 4.77 -4.70
CA SER A 157 3.90 3.93 -5.63
C SER A 157 4.33 2.47 -5.46
N ASN A 158 3.37 1.57 -5.24
CA ASN A 158 3.67 0.15 -5.05
C ASN A 158 3.89 -0.60 -6.38
N GLY A 159 3.98 0.12 -7.51
CA GLY A 159 4.27 -0.44 -8.85
C GLY A 159 3.18 -1.35 -9.42
N LYS A 160 2.06 -1.52 -8.72
CA LYS A 160 0.89 -2.30 -9.16
C LYS A 160 -0.23 -1.35 -9.57
N GLY A 161 0.00 -0.53 -10.58
CA GLY A 161 -1.07 0.25 -11.21
C GLY A 161 -2.01 -0.68 -11.95
N LYS A 162 -2.99 -1.30 -11.27
CA LYS A 162 -4.09 -1.97 -11.95
C LYS A 162 -5.09 -0.89 -12.38
N LYS A 163 -5.18 -0.69 -13.71
CA LYS A 163 -6.27 0.04 -14.36
C LYS A 163 -7.53 -0.84 -14.28
N GLY A 164 -8.27 -0.76 -13.18
CA GLY A 164 -9.57 -1.41 -13.02
C GLY A 164 -10.61 -0.36 -12.64
N ASN A 165 -11.52 -0.03 -13.56
CA ASN A 165 -12.51 1.05 -13.44
C ASN A 165 -13.66 0.77 -12.46
N GLY A 166 -13.41 0.05 -11.35
CA GLY A 166 -14.50 -0.55 -10.57
C GLY A 166 -14.66 -0.11 -9.12
N GLN A 167 -13.59 0.20 -8.37
CA GLN A 167 -13.65 0.27 -6.91
C GLN A 167 -12.46 1.05 -6.30
N LEU A 168 -12.16 2.24 -6.82
CA LEU A 168 -10.98 3.02 -6.43
C LEU A 168 -10.88 3.33 -4.93
N GLU A 169 -11.98 3.69 -4.25
CA GLU A 169 -11.95 4.00 -2.80
C GLU A 169 -11.56 2.78 -1.95
N THR A 170 -12.20 1.63 -2.18
CA THR A 170 -11.85 0.38 -1.46
C THR A 170 -10.49 -0.18 -1.85
N GLU A 171 -9.97 0.17 -3.03
CA GLU A 171 -8.60 -0.14 -3.43
C GLU A 171 -7.57 0.76 -2.74
N THR A 172 -7.86 2.07 -2.60
CA THR A 172 -6.99 3.03 -1.91
C THR A 172 -6.79 2.65 -0.45
N ASP A 173 -7.87 2.35 0.29
CA ASP A 173 -7.79 1.95 1.70
C ASP A 173 -6.98 0.67 1.89
N LYS A 174 -7.20 -0.34 1.04
CA LYS A 174 -6.43 -1.58 1.06
C LYS A 174 -4.95 -1.32 0.77
N GLU A 175 -4.64 -0.45 -0.19
CA GLU A 175 -3.26 -0.10 -0.49
C GLU A 175 -2.59 0.63 0.68
N LEU A 176 -3.28 1.61 1.30
CA LEU A 176 -2.84 2.32 2.49
C LEU A 176 -2.49 1.34 3.62
N LEU A 177 -3.42 0.44 3.98
CA LEU A 177 -3.21 -0.55 5.04
C LEU A 177 -2.05 -1.50 4.72
N ASN A 178 -1.93 -1.95 3.47
CA ASN A 178 -0.86 -2.84 3.03
C ASN A 178 0.52 -2.19 3.10
N ILE A 179 0.66 -0.96 2.61
CA ILE A 179 1.91 -0.19 2.67
C ILE A 179 2.29 0.03 4.14
N THR A 180 1.32 0.48 4.94
CA THR A 180 1.54 0.79 6.36
C THR A 180 2.04 -0.42 7.13
N LYS A 181 1.38 -1.57 6.96
CA LYS A 181 1.76 -2.82 7.62
C LYS A 181 3.09 -3.38 7.13
N ARG A 182 3.34 -3.35 5.82
CA ARG A 182 4.59 -3.85 5.21
C ARG A 182 5.81 -3.10 5.72
N PHE A 183 5.72 -1.77 5.78
CA PHE A 183 6.84 -0.92 6.20
C PHE A 183 6.85 -0.62 7.71
N LYS A 184 5.86 -1.09 8.47
CA LYS A 184 5.70 -0.83 9.91
C LYS A 184 5.72 0.67 10.25
N ILE A 185 5.03 1.45 9.43
CA ILE A 185 4.89 2.90 9.59
C ILE A 185 3.55 3.25 10.23
N ARG A 186 3.31 4.53 10.52
CA ARG A 186 2.07 5.02 11.15
C ARG A 186 1.10 5.52 10.08
N LEU A 187 -0.19 5.28 10.26
CA LEU A 187 -1.25 5.83 9.41
C LEU A 187 -1.84 7.08 10.06
N MET A 188 -1.96 8.17 9.31
CA MET A 188 -2.75 9.32 9.72
C MET A 188 -4.05 9.37 8.91
N THR A 189 -5.18 9.41 9.59
CA THR A 189 -6.51 9.42 8.98
C THR A 189 -7.54 10.07 9.89
N LEU A 190 -8.57 10.70 9.30
CA LEU A 190 -9.78 11.15 9.98
C LEU A 190 -10.98 10.23 9.70
N ASP A 191 -10.83 9.22 8.83
CA ASP A 191 -11.88 8.27 8.53
C ASP A 191 -12.01 7.25 9.67
N PHE A 192 -13.24 7.13 10.20
CA PHE A 192 -13.53 6.27 11.33
C PHE A 192 -13.42 4.77 11.00
N ASN A 193 -13.82 4.37 9.79
CA ASN A 193 -13.82 2.98 9.36
C ASN A 193 -12.39 2.51 9.06
N LEU A 194 -11.62 3.32 8.33
CA LEU A 194 -10.22 3.05 8.04
C LEU A 194 -9.39 3.00 9.34
N ASN A 195 -9.65 3.91 10.28
CA ASN A 195 -9.03 3.87 11.61
C ASN A 195 -9.33 2.55 12.33
N LYS A 196 -10.61 2.16 12.45
CA LYS A 196 -10.99 0.88 13.10
C LYS A 196 -10.30 -0.33 12.45
N MET A 197 -10.28 -0.39 11.12
CA MET A 197 -9.61 -1.47 10.39
C MET A 197 -8.10 -1.48 10.64
N ALA A 198 -7.46 -0.30 10.61
CA ALA A 198 -6.03 -0.18 10.86
C ALA A 198 -5.65 -0.65 12.26
N VAL A 199 -6.39 -0.21 13.29
CA VAL A 199 -6.16 -0.63 14.68
C VAL A 199 -6.32 -2.14 14.82
N ALA A 200 -7.34 -2.75 14.21
CA ALA A 200 -7.54 -4.20 14.21
C ALA A 200 -6.38 -4.97 13.54
N MET A 201 -5.68 -4.34 12.59
CA MET A 201 -4.50 -4.90 11.92
C MET A 201 -3.18 -4.66 12.69
N GLY A 202 -3.23 -4.03 13.86
CA GLY A 202 -2.06 -3.68 14.67
C GLY A 202 -1.29 -2.46 14.15
N ILE A 203 -1.91 -1.64 13.30
CA ILE A 203 -1.31 -0.42 12.78
C ILE A 203 -1.53 0.71 13.78
N LYS A 204 -0.47 1.48 14.07
CA LYS A 204 -0.59 2.70 14.87
C LYS A 204 -1.23 3.80 14.03
N VAL A 205 -2.39 4.27 14.47
CA VAL A 205 -3.12 5.38 13.86
C VAL A 205 -2.82 6.69 14.59
N LEU A 206 -2.71 7.78 13.83
CA LEU A 206 -2.62 9.16 14.28
C LEU A 206 -3.87 9.90 13.81
N ASN A 207 -4.70 10.34 14.73
CA ASN A 207 -5.94 11.05 14.43
C ASN A 207 -5.83 12.50 14.93
N ILE A 208 -5.96 13.48 14.02
CA ILE A 208 -5.84 14.89 14.38
C ILE A 208 -6.97 15.33 15.34
N ASN A 209 -8.16 14.71 15.28
CA ASN A 209 -9.23 15.02 16.24
C ASN A 209 -8.88 14.56 17.66
N GLU A 210 -8.23 13.40 17.78
CA GLU A 210 -7.71 12.93 19.08
C GLU A 210 -6.60 13.84 19.61
N LEU A 211 -5.68 14.28 18.73
CA LEU A 211 -4.65 15.24 19.09
C LEU A 211 -5.24 16.56 19.57
N SER A 212 -6.20 17.13 18.83
CA SER A 212 -6.88 18.38 19.19
C SER A 212 -7.52 18.29 20.57
N ASN A 213 -8.18 17.17 20.88
CA ASN A 213 -8.77 16.94 22.20
C ASN A 213 -7.71 16.78 23.30
N ALA A 214 -6.57 16.15 23.00
CA ALA A 214 -5.51 15.90 23.96
C ALA A 214 -4.74 17.18 24.36
N VAL A 215 -4.74 18.20 23.50
CA VAL A 215 -4.08 19.49 23.77
C VAL A 215 -5.02 20.56 24.34
N LYS A 216 -6.30 20.21 24.61
CA LYS A 216 -7.23 21.13 25.27
C LYS A 216 -6.71 21.48 26.66
N PRO A 217 -6.77 22.76 27.08
CA PRO A 217 -6.37 23.17 28.42
C PRO A 217 -7.07 22.33 29.50
N VAL A 218 -6.30 21.94 30.52
CA VAL A 218 -6.83 21.23 31.69
C VAL A 218 -7.14 22.26 32.76
N LEU A 219 -8.43 22.49 33.01
CA LEU A 219 -8.88 23.30 34.14
C LEU A 219 -8.72 22.51 35.45
N LEU A 220 -8.13 23.13 36.46
CA LEU A 220 -7.91 22.54 37.78
C LEU A 220 -8.85 23.17 38.83
N PRO A 221 -9.31 22.39 39.83
CA PRO A 221 -10.01 22.96 40.98
C PRO A 221 -9.21 24.09 41.62
N GLY A 222 -9.87 25.22 41.86
CA GLY A 222 -9.26 26.42 42.43
C GLY A 222 -8.77 27.44 41.40
N GLU A 223 -8.68 27.10 40.11
CA GLU A 223 -8.39 28.10 39.07
C GLU A 223 -9.55 29.08 38.90
N GLU A 224 -9.22 30.33 38.64
CA GLU A 224 -10.17 31.40 38.38
C GLU A 224 -10.16 31.75 36.90
N MET A 225 -11.34 31.96 36.34
CA MET A 225 -11.54 32.25 34.93
C MET A 225 -12.73 33.17 34.72
N THR A 226 -12.66 34.00 33.68
CA THR A 226 -13.81 34.82 33.26
C THR A 226 -14.71 34.02 32.35
N VAL A 227 -16.00 33.99 32.66
CA VAL A 227 -17.00 33.23 31.91
C VAL A 227 -18.14 34.17 31.53
N ARG A 228 -18.45 34.24 30.24
CA ARG A 228 -19.69 34.87 29.78
C ARG A 228 -20.87 33.96 30.08
N VAL A 229 -21.83 34.43 30.87
CA VAL A 229 -23.06 33.69 31.13
C VAL A 229 -23.98 33.85 29.93
N VAL A 230 -24.32 32.76 29.26
CA VAL A 230 -25.13 32.76 28.03
C VAL A 230 -26.58 32.34 28.34
N HIS A 231 -26.77 31.39 29.25
CA HIS A 231 -28.08 30.85 29.60
C HIS A 231 -28.24 30.68 31.11
N GLU A 232 -29.49 30.65 31.57
CA GLU A 232 -29.80 30.13 32.90
C GLU A 232 -29.46 28.63 32.97
N GLY A 233 -28.91 28.22 34.10
CA GLY A 233 -28.61 26.81 34.38
C GLY A 233 -29.85 26.04 34.81
N LYS A 234 -29.67 24.71 34.91
CA LYS A 234 -30.77 23.81 35.27
C LYS A 234 -31.25 24.02 36.71
N GLU A 235 -30.33 24.32 37.63
CA GLU A 235 -30.65 24.63 39.02
C GLU A 235 -30.94 26.12 39.22
N LYS A 236 -31.76 26.45 40.23
CA LYS A 236 -32.35 27.79 40.44
C LYS A 236 -31.34 28.94 40.57
N SER A 237 -30.08 28.68 40.90
CA SER A 237 -29.03 29.70 41.08
C SER A 237 -27.93 29.65 40.02
N GLN A 238 -28.01 28.74 39.04
CA GLN A 238 -26.92 28.51 38.09
C GLN A 238 -27.04 29.41 36.86
N GLY A 239 -25.88 29.83 36.35
CA GLY A 239 -25.70 30.31 34.99
C GLY A 239 -24.82 29.34 34.20
N VAL A 240 -24.94 29.34 32.87
CA VAL A 240 -24.16 28.48 31.97
C VAL A 240 -23.45 29.33 30.94
N GLY A 241 -22.15 29.12 30.80
CA GLY A 241 -21.31 29.66 29.75
C GLY A 241 -20.56 28.55 29.02
N TYR A 242 -19.80 28.93 28.00
CA TYR A 242 -19.00 28.01 27.20
C TYR A 242 -17.60 28.57 26.99
N LEU A 243 -16.59 27.70 27.09
CA LEU A 243 -15.27 28.00 26.59
C LEU A 243 -15.24 28.02 25.06
N PRO A 244 -14.22 28.65 24.43
CA PRO A 244 -14.05 28.64 22.97
C PRO A 244 -13.98 27.23 22.37
N ASP A 245 -13.56 26.23 23.15
CA ASP A 245 -13.46 24.82 22.73
C ASP A 245 -14.77 24.02 22.91
N GLY A 246 -15.85 24.69 23.32
CA GLY A 246 -17.17 24.12 23.56
C GLY A 246 -17.39 23.50 24.95
N THR A 247 -16.39 23.54 25.85
CA THR A 247 -16.56 23.04 27.22
C THR A 247 -17.63 23.85 27.96
N MET A 248 -18.66 23.16 28.48
CA MET A 248 -19.75 23.79 29.23
C MET A 248 -19.28 24.17 30.62
N ILE A 249 -19.44 25.44 30.99
CA ILE A 249 -19.10 25.97 32.31
C ILE A 249 -20.39 26.32 33.05
N VAL A 250 -20.67 25.63 34.15
CA VAL A 250 -21.82 25.86 35.02
C VAL A 250 -21.35 26.66 36.22
N VAL A 251 -21.82 27.90 36.36
CA VAL A 251 -21.41 28.82 37.43
C VAL A 251 -22.55 28.99 38.44
N GLU A 252 -22.30 28.60 39.68
CA GLU A 252 -23.24 28.79 40.78
C GLU A 252 -23.31 30.26 41.21
N GLY A 253 -24.52 30.77 41.40
CA GLY A 253 -24.81 32.18 41.70
C GLY A 253 -24.87 33.08 40.47
N ALA A 254 -24.74 32.55 39.26
CA ALA A 254 -24.62 33.33 38.03
C ALA A 254 -25.92 33.50 37.23
N LYS A 255 -27.04 33.01 37.76
CA LYS A 255 -28.35 33.12 37.08
C LYS A 255 -28.70 34.57 36.71
N ASP A 256 -28.55 35.50 37.64
CA ASP A 256 -28.95 36.89 37.42
C ASP A 256 -27.95 37.68 36.55
N PHE A 257 -26.87 37.03 36.10
CA PHE A 257 -25.80 37.63 35.31
C PHE A 257 -25.80 37.15 33.86
N VAL A 258 -26.92 36.59 33.37
CA VAL A 258 -27.08 36.22 31.95
C VAL A 258 -26.80 37.43 31.05
N GLY A 259 -25.92 37.25 30.07
CA GLY A 259 -25.42 38.28 29.16
C GLY A 259 -24.15 39.01 29.65
N ALA A 260 -23.73 38.80 30.90
CA ALA A 260 -22.55 39.42 31.49
C ALA A 260 -21.36 38.45 31.65
N ASP A 261 -20.17 39.03 31.80
CA ASP A 261 -18.94 38.30 32.11
C ASP A 261 -18.75 38.25 33.63
N VAL A 262 -18.63 37.04 34.19
CA VAL A 262 -18.44 36.81 35.63
C VAL A 262 -17.12 36.12 35.91
N MET A 263 -16.48 36.46 37.02
CA MET A 263 -15.31 35.73 37.51
C MET A 263 -15.78 34.47 38.25
N ALA A 264 -15.29 33.32 37.80
CA ALA A 264 -15.72 32.02 38.27
C ALA A 264 -14.51 31.21 38.71
N LYS A 265 -14.61 30.55 39.88
CA LYS A 265 -13.59 29.66 40.42
C LYS A 265 -13.99 28.22 40.24
N VAL A 266 -13.15 27.43 39.57
CA VAL A 266 -13.41 26.02 39.29
C VAL A 266 -13.56 25.25 40.61
N SER A 267 -14.69 24.60 40.80
CA SER A 267 -14.94 23.72 41.95
C SER A 267 -14.68 22.26 41.61
N ARG A 268 -15.17 21.79 40.46
CA ARG A 268 -14.97 20.42 39.98
C ARG A 268 -15.15 20.31 38.48
N VAL A 269 -14.48 19.32 37.90
CA VAL A 269 -14.59 18.99 36.47
C VAL A 269 -15.24 17.61 36.35
N ILE A 270 -16.28 17.50 35.51
CA ILE A 270 -16.99 16.27 35.22
C ILE A 270 -16.87 15.96 33.73
N GLN A 271 -16.38 14.77 33.40
CA GLN A 271 -16.44 14.25 32.03
C GLN A 271 -17.76 13.48 31.86
N THR A 272 -18.53 13.83 30.83
CA THR A 272 -19.77 13.13 30.45
C THR A 272 -19.65 12.56 29.04
N ASN A 273 -20.60 11.72 28.63
CA ASN A 273 -20.70 11.21 27.26
C ASN A 273 -20.90 12.33 26.22
N ALA A 274 -21.49 13.47 26.62
CA ALA A 274 -21.72 14.63 25.75
C ALA A 274 -20.53 15.60 25.71
N GLY A 275 -19.51 15.40 26.56
CA GLY A 275 -18.34 16.26 26.64
C GLY A 275 -17.93 16.59 28.07
N LYS A 276 -16.97 17.52 28.18
CA LYS A 276 -16.43 18.02 29.45
C LYS A 276 -17.34 19.13 29.98
N MET A 277 -17.72 19.02 31.25
CA MET A 277 -18.48 20.04 31.97
C MET A 277 -17.68 20.47 33.19
N VAL A 278 -17.61 21.77 33.44
CA VAL A 278 -16.89 22.33 34.57
C VAL A 278 -17.87 23.08 35.45
N PHE A 279 -17.85 22.78 36.73
CA PHE A 279 -18.63 23.50 37.73
C PHE A 279 -17.72 24.52 38.38
N CYS A 280 -18.24 25.73 38.55
CA CYS A 280 -17.55 26.84 39.18
C CYS A 280 -18.47 27.50 40.21
N GLY A 281 -17.88 28.11 41.23
CA GLY A 281 -18.55 29.09 42.08
C GLY A 281 -18.23 30.49 41.59
N MET A 282 -19.20 31.41 41.61
CA MET A 282 -18.92 32.81 41.34
C MET A 282 -17.98 33.38 42.42
N VAL A 283 -16.91 34.04 41.98
CA VAL A 283 -16.04 34.82 42.86
C VAL A 283 -16.76 36.15 43.13
N LYS A 284 -17.14 36.39 44.38
CA LYS A 284 -17.65 37.71 44.78
C LYS A 284 -16.48 38.69 44.77
N SER A 285 -16.60 39.75 43.98
CA SER A 285 -15.70 40.89 44.05
C SER A 285 -15.96 41.72 45.30
#